data_AF-A0A7S3LSA2-F1
#
_entry.id   AF-A0A7S3LSA2-F1
#
_cell.length_a   1.000
_cell.length_b   1.000
_cell.length_c   1.000
_cell.angle_alpha   90.00
_cell.angle_beta   90.00
_cell.angle_gamma   90.00
#
_symmetry.space_group_name_H-M   'P 1'
#
loop_
_entity.id
_entity.type
_entity.pdbx_description
1 polymer ?
#
loop_
_entity_poly.entity_id
_entity_poly.type
_entity_poly.pdbx_seq_one_letter_code
_entity_poly.pdbx_strand_id
1 'polypeptide(L)'
;EITGKTAEGTEEEEEEEGSEEEFDPTKGNVIFASAAHGWGFSTNIFAELYAAKLQVNAKKLQQFLWGSHYFLPKEKKIVKKLSSAQLGKIENTFVTFCLKSIWQVYDAFEQSIDEEKQQKIIKSLNLDVPARELTGKEKNSRVRAVMS
;
A
#
# COMPACT_ATOMS: atom_id res chain seq x y z
N GLU A 1 39.20 19.06 43.68
CA GLU A 1 38.79 18.42 42.43
C GLU A 1 37.88 17.25 42.79
N ILE A 2 36.62 17.30 42.38
CA ILE A 2 35.62 16.30 42.72
C ILE A 2 35.57 15.30 41.57
N THR A 3 36.06 14.10 41.83
CA THR A 3 36.04 12.95 40.92
C THR A 3 34.60 12.48 40.73
N GLY A 4 33.99 12.90 39.62
CA GLY A 4 32.70 12.42 39.15
C GLY A 4 32.79 10.97 38.71
N LYS A 5 32.07 10.11 39.43
CA LYS A 5 31.79 8.73 39.11
C LYS A 5 30.81 8.70 37.94
N THR A 6 31.27 8.39 36.74
CA THR A 6 30.40 8.13 35.58
C THR A 6 29.76 6.76 35.79
N ALA A 7 28.44 6.75 35.96
CA ALA A 7 27.62 5.55 35.97
C ALA A 7 27.42 5.10 34.51
N GLU A 8 27.90 3.90 34.19
CA GLU A 8 27.45 3.12 33.02
C GLU A 8 25.98 2.78 33.25
N GLY A 9 25.09 3.44 32.53
CA GLY A 9 23.73 2.98 32.31
C GLY A 9 23.77 2.02 31.13
N THR A 10 23.72 0.72 31.41
CA THR A 10 23.24 -0.27 30.46
C THR A 10 21.79 0.07 30.16
N GLU A 11 21.55 0.67 28.99
CA GLU A 11 20.24 0.71 28.37
C GLU A 11 19.92 -0.75 28.01
N GLU A 12 19.23 -1.41 28.93
CA GLU A 12 18.55 -2.68 28.65
C GLU A 12 17.52 -2.36 27.57
N GLU A 13 17.80 -2.78 26.34
CA GLU A 13 16.81 -2.90 25.28
C GLU A 13 15.78 -3.93 25.80
N GLU A 14 14.72 -3.44 26.45
CA GLU A 14 13.52 -4.21 26.70
C GLU A 14 12.98 -4.62 25.33
N GLU A 15 13.32 -5.85 24.90
CA GLU A 15 12.55 -6.56 23.90
C GLU A 15 11.14 -6.71 24.48
N GLU A 16 10.26 -5.75 24.23
CA GLU A 16 8.84 -5.94 24.44
C GLU A 16 8.46 -7.20 23.64
N GLU A 17 8.21 -8.31 24.35
CA GLU A 17 7.52 -9.47 23.83
C GLU A 17 6.13 -8.98 23.39
N GLY A 18 6.07 -8.40 22.19
CA GLY A 18 4.85 -7.85 21.63
C GLY A 18 3.81 -8.95 21.62
N SER A 19 2.78 -8.77 22.43
CA SER A 19 1.65 -9.67 22.51
C SER A 19 1.22 -10.05 21.09
N GLU A 20 0.96 -11.34 20.85
CA GLU A 20 0.42 -11.85 19.57
C GLU A 20 -0.86 -11.12 19.11
N GLU A 21 -1.46 -10.34 20.00
CA GLU A 21 -2.65 -9.51 19.83
C GLU A 21 -2.39 -8.11 19.22
N GLU A 22 -1.14 -7.71 18.94
CA GLU A 22 -0.86 -6.40 18.37
C GLU A 22 -1.15 -6.35 16.85
N PHE A 23 -2.18 -5.59 16.46
CA PHE A 23 -2.57 -5.38 15.06
C PHE A 23 -1.56 -4.51 14.31
N ASP A 24 -0.85 -5.10 13.36
CA ASP A 24 0.10 -4.40 12.51
C ASP A 24 0.00 -4.92 11.06
N PRO A 25 -0.39 -4.07 10.10
CA PRO A 25 -0.40 -4.43 8.69
C PRO A 25 0.94 -4.94 8.16
N THR A 26 2.09 -4.61 8.77
CA THR A 26 3.38 -5.20 8.37
C THR A 26 3.49 -6.67 8.74
N LYS A 27 2.80 -7.13 9.81
CA LYS A 27 2.72 -8.54 10.24
C LYS A 27 1.72 -9.34 9.40
N GLY A 28 0.89 -8.68 8.61
CA GLY A 28 -0.13 -9.31 7.76
C GLY A 28 -1.38 -9.75 8.53
N ASN A 29 -1.55 -9.32 9.79
CA ASN A 29 -2.72 -9.60 10.62
C ASN A 29 -3.83 -8.53 10.49
N VAL A 30 -3.72 -7.60 9.52
CA VAL A 30 -4.71 -6.55 9.25
C VAL A 30 -5.18 -6.62 7.80
N ILE A 31 -6.49 -6.47 7.60
CA ILE A 31 -7.15 -6.44 6.30
C ILE A 31 -7.89 -5.10 6.13
N PHE A 32 -7.72 -4.48 4.97
CA PHE A 32 -8.46 -3.30 4.54
C PHE A 32 -9.57 -3.74 3.61
N ALA A 33 -10.82 -3.40 3.92
CA ALA A 33 -11.96 -3.85 3.12
C ALA A 33 -13.05 -2.79 3.00
N SER A 34 -13.83 -2.91 1.93
CA SER A 34 -15.04 -2.13 1.70
C SER A 34 -16.22 -3.06 1.48
N ALA A 35 -17.13 -3.09 2.44
CA ALA A 35 -18.37 -3.89 2.34
C ALA A 35 -19.32 -3.36 1.26
N ALA A 36 -19.27 -2.06 0.95
CA ALA A 36 -20.12 -1.44 -0.08
C ALA A 36 -19.80 -1.95 -1.48
N HIS A 37 -18.51 -2.12 -1.78
CA HIS A 37 -18.04 -2.54 -3.10
C HIS A 37 -17.55 -4.00 -3.14
N GLY A 38 -17.51 -4.68 -1.99
CA GLY A 38 -17.26 -6.11 -1.89
C GLY A 38 -15.80 -6.53 -2.04
N TRP A 39 -14.83 -5.64 -1.78
CA TRP A 39 -13.40 -5.95 -1.88
C TRP A 39 -12.71 -5.91 -0.52
N GLY A 40 -11.60 -6.63 -0.42
CA GLY A 40 -10.70 -6.61 0.71
C GLY A 40 -9.28 -6.99 0.30
N PHE A 41 -8.28 -6.38 0.93
CA PHE A 41 -6.88 -6.69 0.69
C PHE A 41 -6.05 -6.59 1.97
N SER A 42 -5.00 -7.38 2.02
CA SER A 42 -3.88 -7.18 2.95
C SER A 42 -2.71 -6.51 2.23
N THR A 43 -1.82 -5.90 3.00
CA THR A 43 -0.57 -5.32 2.50
C THR A 43 0.29 -6.34 1.72
N ASN A 44 0.20 -7.64 2.07
CA ASN A 44 0.94 -8.72 1.45
C ASN A 44 0.65 -8.85 -0.05
N ILE A 45 -0.63 -8.76 -0.43
CA ILE A 45 -1.06 -8.88 -1.83
C ILE A 45 -0.41 -7.76 -2.67
N PHE A 46 -0.45 -6.53 -2.17
CA PHE A 46 0.19 -5.41 -2.85
C PHE A 46 1.72 -5.51 -2.82
N ALA A 47 2.31 -6.04 -1.75
CA ALA A 47 3.75 -6.29 -1.68
C ALA A 47 4.20 -7.26 -2.78
N GLU A 48 3.47 -8.35 -3.02
CA GLU A 48 3.78 -9.31 -4.08
C GLU A 48 3.58 -8.72 -5.48
N LEU A 49 2.45 -8.03 -5.70
CA LEU A 49 2.13 -7.40 -6.98
C LEU A 49 3.20 -6.37 -7.40
N TYR A 50 3.64 -5.52 -6.45
CA TYR A 50 4.67 -4.52 -6.73
C TYR A 50 6.09 -5.08 -6.67
N ALA A 51 6.35 -6.14 -5.90
CA ALA A 51 7.64 -6.83 -5.90
C ALA A 51 7.95 -7.41 -7.27
N ALA A 52 6.98 -8.03 -7.94
CA ALA A 52 7.13 -8.52 -9.31
C ALA A 52 7.42 -7.38 -10.30
N LYS A 53 6.73 -6.24 -10.15
CA LYS A 53 6.87 -5.08 -11.04
C LYS A 53 8.18 -4.31 -10.85
N LEU A 54 8.65 -4.18 -9.61
CA LEU A 54 9.87 -3.45 -9.25
C LEU A 54 11.11 -4.34 -9.15
N GLN A 55 10.95 -5.67 -9.26
CA GLN A 55 11.99 -6.68 -9.07
C GLN A 55 12.69 -6.55 -7.70
N VAL A 56 11.89 -6.34 -6.65
CA VAL A 56 12.35 -6.25 -5.26
C VAL A 56 11.79 -7.39 -4.43
N ASN A 57 12.37 -7.64 -3.26
CA ASN A 57 11.86 -8.69 -2.37
C ASN A 57 10.51 -8.28 -1.74
N ALA A 58 9.48 -9.12 -1.89
CA ALA A 58 8.13 -8.86 -1.38
C ALA A 58 8.09 -8.68 0.13
N LYS A 59 8.78 -9.52 0.91
CA LYS A 59 8.81 -9.43 2.38
C LYS A 59 9.41 -8.10 2.85
N LYS A 60 10.47 -7.62 2.19
CA LYS A 60 11.04 -6.29 2.47
C LYS A 60 10.05 -5.19 2.10
N LEU A 61 9.42 -5.28 0.93
CA LEU A 61 8.46 -4.28 0.47
C LEU A 61 7.25 -4.17 1.41
N GLN A 62 6.75 -5.28 1.92
CA GLN A 62 5.66 -5.35 2.90
C GLN A 62 5.95 -4.53 4.16
N GLN A 63 7.16 -4.66 4.72
CA GLN A 63 7.58 -3.90 5.91
C GLN A 63 7.64 -2.38 5.66
N PHE A 64 7.86 -1.96 4.41
CA PHE A 64 7.94 -0.56 4.03
C PHE A 64 6.64 0.00 3.43
N LEU A 65 5.65 -0.86 3.17
CA LEU A 65 4.34 -0.46 2.67
C LEU A 65 3.50 0.21 3.74
N TRP A 66 3.76 -0.07 5.02
CA TRP A 66 3.07 0.54 6.16
C TRP A 66 4.03 1.38 7.03
N GLY A 67 3.48 2.30 7.82
CA GLY A 67 4.24 3.26 8.62
C GLY A 67 4.80 4.45 7.82
N SER A 68 5.62 5.29 8.43
CA SER A 68 6.16 6.54 7.85
C SER A 68 7.30 6.29 6.84
N HIS A 69 6.97 5.64 5.74
CA HIS A 69 7.86 5.38 4.61
C HIS A 69 7.37 6.11 3.36
N TYR A 70 8.31 6.52 2.52
CA TYR A 70 8.02 7.25 1.30
C TYR A 70 8.75 6.64 0.12
N PHE A 71 8.04 6.41 -0.98
CA PHE A 71 8.63 5.88 -2.21
C PHE A 71 9.06 7.04 -3.13
N LEU A 72 10.32 7.02 -3.56
CA LEU A 72 10.89 7.96 -4.53
C LEU A 72 10.84 7.32 -5.93
N PRO A 73 9.92 7.71 -6.83
CA PRO A 73 9.75 7.03 -8.12
C PRO A 73 10.95 7.15 -9.04
N LYS A 74 11.67 8.28 -8.97
CA LYS A 74 12.86 8.55 -9.78
C LYS A 74 14.04 7.64 -9.41
N GLU A 75 14.19 7.38 -8.12
CA GLU A 75 15.31 6.60 -7.58
C GLU A 75 14.94 5.13 -7.33
N LYS A 76 13.64 4.79 -7.42
CA LYS A 76 13.06 3.49 -7.03
C LYS A 76 13.47 3.05 -5.62
N LYS A 77 13.60 4.01 -4.70
CA LYS A 77 14.02 3.79 -3.31
C LYS A 77 12.91 4.16 -2.35
N ILE A 78 12.89 3.48 -1.21
CA ILE A 78 12.02 3.81 -0.08
C ILE A 78 12.87 4.49 0.99
N VAL A 79 12.41 5.62 1.49
CA VAL A 79 13.09 6.44 2.50
C VAL A 79 12.18 6.70 3.70
N LYS A 80 12.75 6.77 4.90
CA LYS A 80 12.02 7.13 6.14
C LYS A 80 11.87 8.64 6.32
N LYS A 81 12.77 9.43 5.73
CA LYS A 81 12.78 10.89 5.81
C LYS A 81 12.82 11.47 4.41
N LEU A 82 11.94 12.43 4.16
CA LEU A 82 11.95 13.23 2.94
C LEU A 82 12.89 14.43 3.13
N SER A 83 13.55 14.84 2.06
CA SER A 83 14.22 16.14 2.03
C SER A 83 13.19 17.28 2.03
N SER A 84 13.58 18.48 2.48
CA SER A 84 12.68 19.65 2.50
C SER A 84 12.05 19.98 1.14
N ALA A 85 12.73 19.63 0.03
CA ALA A 85 12.23 19.84 -1.34
C ALA A 85 11.15 18.83 -1.76
N GLN A 86 11.06 17.68 -1.09
CA GLN A 86 10.13 16.58 -1.35
C GLN A 86 8.91 16.59 -0.42
N LEU A 87 9.00 17.32 0.69
CA LEU A 87 7.92 17.48 1.66
C LEU A 87 6.70 18.13 0.98
N GLY A 88 5.54 17.49 1.08
CA GLY A 88 4.30 17.91 0.42
C GLY A 88 4.14 17.48 -1.04
N LYS A 89 5.17 16.87 -1.66
CA LYS A 89 5.08 16.32 -3.04
C LYS A 89 5.03 14.80 -3.08
N ILE A 90 5.62 14.16 -2.06
CA ILE A 90 5.74 12.71 -1.99
C ILE A 90 4.84 12.22 -0.86
N GLU A 91 3.93 11.34 -1.22
CA GLU A 91 3.01 10.72 -0.28
C GLU A 91 3.63 9.45 0.28
N ASN A 92 3.01 8.96 1.35
CA ASN A 92 3.38 7.71 1.97
C ASN A 92 3.35 6.55 0.96
N THR A 93 4.20 5.55 1.17
CA THR A 93 4.27 4.32 0.38
C THR A 93 2.91 3.64 0.28
N PHE A 94 2.15 3.53 1.38
CA PHE A 94 0.80 2.96 1.40
C PHE A 94 -0.16 3.72 0.49
N VAL A 95 -0.18 5.05 0.63
CA VAL A 95 -1.05 5.92 -0.18
C VAL A 95 -0.70 5.80 -1.66
N THR A 96 0.60 5.78 -1.96
CA THR A 96 1.11 5.73 -3.33
C THR A 96 0.84 4.40 -4.03
N PHE A 97 0.98 3.28 -3.33
CA PHE A 97 0.84 1.95 -3.95
C PHE A 97 -0.55 1.34 -3.77
N CYS A 98 -1.16 1.47 -2.60
CA CYS A 98 -2.47 0.87 -2.33
C CYS A 98 -3.60 1.84 -2.71
N LEU A 99 -3.68 3.00 -2.04
CA LEU A 99 -4.84 3.89 -2.20
C LEU A 99 -4.93 4.50 -3.61
N LYS A 100 -3.80 4.91 -4.21
CA LYS A 100 -3.83 5.42 -5.60
C LYS A 100 -4.30 4.37 -6.61
N SER A 101 -3.90 3.11 -6.45
CA SER A 101 -4.34 2.03 -7.33
C SER A 101 -5.85 1.82 -7.25
N ILE A 102 -6.39 1.86 -6.04
CA ILE A 102 -7.82 1.77 -5.79
C ILE A 102 -8.54 2.99 -6.40
N TRP A 103 -8.05 4.20 -6.16
CA TRP A 103 -8.59 5.43 -6.74
C TRP A 103 -8.58 5.42 -8.27
N GLN A 104 -7.54 4.86 -8.90
CA GLN A 104 -7.49 4.70 -10.35
C GLN A 104 -8.62 3.79 -10.86
N VAL A 105 -8.96 2.72 -10.13
CA VAL A 105 -10.09 1.86 -10.47
C VAL A 105 -11.39 2.64 -10.36
N TYR A 106 -11.63 3.36 -9.27
CA TYR A 106 -12.84 4.20 -9.16
C TYR A 106 -12.91 5.27 -10.26
N ASP A 107 -11.81 5.95 -10.59
CA ASP A 107 -11.78 6.95 -11.67
C ASP A 107 -12.15 6.32 -13.04
N ALA A 108 -11.68 5.11 -13.32
CA ALA A 108 -11.90 4.43 -14.59
C ALA A 108 -13.27 3.74 -14.72
N PHE A 109 -13.89 3.29 -13.62
CA PHE A 109 -15.14 2.52 -13.69
C PHE A 109 -16.38 3.30 -13.22
N GLU A 110 -16.20 4.35 -12.41
CA GLU A 110 -17.30 5.16 -11.86
C GLU A 110 -17.36 6.60 -12.39
N GLN A 111 -16.22 7.29 -12.52
CA GLN A 111 -16.18 8.71 -12.92
C GLN A 111 -16.06 8.91 -14.42
N SER A 112 -15.04 8.32 -15.04
CA SER A 112 -14.78 8.39 -16.48
C SER A 112 -15.07 7.04 -17.10
N ILE A 113 -16.13 6.91 -17.90
CA ILE A 113 -16.38 5.72 -18.72
C ILE A 113 -15.39 5.75 -19.90
N ASP A 114 -14.10 5.68 -19.57
CA ASP A 114 -13.01 5.70 -20.53
C ASP A 114 -12.49 4.27 -20.71
N GLU A 115 -12.91 3.66 -21.81
CA GLU A 115 -12.56 2.27 -22.13
C GLU A 115 -11.04 2.05 -22.21
N GLU A 116 -10.24 3.06 -22.60
CA GLU A 116 -8.79 2.91 -22.63
C GLU A 116 -8.19 2.82 -21.23
N LYS A 117 -8.67 3.64 -20.29
CA LYS A 117 -8.23 3.57 -18.88
C LYS A 117 -8.63 2.25 -18.26
N GLN A 118 -9.84 1.77 -18.52
CA GLN A 118 -10.33 0.49 -18.03
C GLN A 118 -9.43 -0.66 -18.51
N GLN A 119 -9.15 -0.71 -19.82
CA GLN A 119 -8.28 -1.73 -20.41
C GLN A 119 -6.84 -1.68 -19.84
N LYS A 120 -6.31 -0.48 -19.57
CA LYS A 120 -4.99 -0.33 -18.94
C LYS A 120 -4.97 -0.89 -17.51
N ILE A 121 -6.02 -0.64 -16.74
CA ILE A 121 -6.14 -1.13 -15.35
C ILE A 121 -6.32 -2.64 -15.33
N ILE A 122 -7.24 -3.17 -16.15
CA ILE A 122 -7.48 -4.62 -16.28
C ILE A 122 -6.17 -5.34 -16.64
N LYS A 123 -5.40 -4.81 -17.59
CA LYS A 123 -4.08 -5.36 -17.95
C LYS A 123 -3.04 -5.19 -16.85
N SER A 124 -2.98 -4.04 -16.17
CA SER A 124 -1.98 -3.80 -15.13
C SER A 124 -2.25 -4.62 -13.85
N LEU A 125 -3.50 -4.96 -13.58
CA LEU A 125 -3.92 -5.79 -12.45
C LEU A 125 -4.09 -7.27 -12.86
N ASN A 126 -3.88 -7.59 -14.14
CA ASN A 126 -4.06 -8.92 -14.72
C ASN A 126 -5.43 -9.55 -14.38
N LEU A 127 -6.49 -8.75 -14.49
CA LEU A 127 -7.87 -9.17 -14.24
C LEU A 127 -8.51 -9.69 -15.53
N ASP A 128 -9.34 -10.71 -15.44
CA ASP A 128 -10.14 -11.22 -16.56
C ASP A 128 -11.61 -10.83 -16.33
N VAL A 129 -11.98 -9.63 -16.78
CA VAL A 129 -13.33 -9.07 -16.58
C VAL A 129 -14.12 -9.16 -17.88
N PRO A 130 -15.27 -9.86 -17.91
CA PRO A 130 -16.11 -9.95 -19.11
C PRO A 130 -16.63 -8.57 -19.52
N ALA A 131 -16.53 -8.22 -20.81
CA ALA A 131 -17.00 -6.93 -21.33
C ALA A 131 -18.48 -6.63 -21.04
N ARG A 132 -19.30 -7.68 -20.85
CA ARG A 132 -20.71 -7.56 -20.45
C ARG A 132 -20.85 -6.90 -19.07
N GLU A 133 -19.95 -7.15 -18.12
CA GLU A 133 -20.02 -6.58 -16.78
C GLU A 133 -19.55 -5.12 -16.75
N LEU A 134 -18.70 -4.75 -17.70
CA LEU A 134 -18.25 -3.37 -17.91
C LEU A 134 -19.32 -2.44 -18.47
N THR A 135 -20.43 -2.98 -18.98
CA THR A 135 -21.54 -2.23 -19.59
C THR A 135 -22.76 -2.08 -18.68
N GLY A 136 -22.69 -2.58 -17.43
CA GLY A 136 -23.77 -2.42 -16.45
C GLY A 136 -24.16 -0.96 -16.26
N LYS A 137 -25.47 -0.66 -16.30
CA LYS A 137 -26.00 0.71 -16.17
C LYS A 137 -25.65 1.41 -14.85
N GLU A 138 -25.35 0.65 -13.80
CA GLU A 138 -25.05 1.19 -12.49
C GLU A 138 -23.54 1.24 -12.20
N LYS A 139 -23.06 2.43 -11.82
CA LYS A 139 -21.65 2.70 -11.55
C LYS A 139 -21.06 1.76 -10.48
N ASN A 140 -21.79 1.54 -9.39
CA ASN A 140 -21.38 0.67 -8.29
C ASN A 140 -21.26 -0.80 -8.70
N SER A 141 -22.13 -1.25 -9.62
CA SER A 141 -22.10 -2.63 -10.11
C SER A 141 -20.84 -2.92 -10.94
N ARG A 142 -20.33 -1.92 -11.67
CA ARG A 142 -19.12 -2.07 -12.51
C ARG A 142 -17.85 -2.16 -11.66
N VAL A 143 -17.73 -1.31 -10.64
CA VAL A 143 -16.61 -1.38 -9.70
C VAL A 143 -16.60 -2.71 -8.97
N ARG A 144 -17.77 -3.19 -8.53
CA ARG A 144 -17.90 -4.49 -7.87
C ARG A 144 -17.50 -5.66 -8.77
N ALA A 145 -17.89 -5.64 -10.05
CA ALA A 145 -17.50 -6.67 -11.03
C ALA A 145 -15.98 -6.75 -11.25
N VAL A 146 -15.29 -5.61 -11.19
CA VAL A 146 -13.83 -5.56 -11.39
C VAL A 146 -13.07 -5.94 -10.11
N MET A 147 -13.66 -5.69 -8.94
CA MET A 147 -13.00 -5.81 -7.64
C MET A 147 -13.39 -7.06 -6.84
N SER A 148 -14.34 -7.86 -7.33
CA SER A 148 -14.70 -9.17 -6.74
C SER A 148 -13.82 -10.29 -7.27
#